data_AF-A0A841KQ17-F1
#
_entry.id   AF-A0A841KQ17-F1
#
_cell.length_a   1.000
_cell.length_b   1.000
_cell.length_c   1.000
_cell.angle_alpha   90.00
_cell.angle_beta   90.00
_cell.angle_gamma   90.00
#
_symmetry.space_group_name_H-M   'P 1'
#
loop_
_entity.id
_entity.type
_entity.pdbx_description
1 polymer ?
#
loop_
_entity_poly.entity_id
_entity_poly.type
_entity_poly.pdbx_seq_one_letter_code
_entity_poly.pdbx_strand_id
1 'polypeptide(L)'
;MSIQLIKSSDVWNTIQSLLNEIKIILKDHFVGMYIHGSLAIGDFDPMTSDIDFLVVTMDLISEDQFDALRKMHAHLIENENIWARKLEGSYIPQQYLLYKEPPVDPRPYINEGKFLLEPFGYEWVLEQHTIREYGIAIEGPAPQILINPFTTAELQSASIRILTDWWLPMLWDTNRLNDCNYKVYTILTMCRVLYMFVHGKIVSKKKAAEWICEIYNEKWGVLAEKALTWNPDSTFENADEVLEFIRFTISYIDNSQNEALQSSKIDSLN
;
A
#
# COMPACT_ATOMS: atom_id res chain seq x y z
N MET A 1 -3.90 4.99 16.80
CA MET A 1 -4.43 4.09 17.86
C MET A 1 -3.25 3.36 18.51
N SER A 2 -3.23 3.09 19.82
CA SER A 2 -2.10 2.37 20.44
C SER A 2 -2.13 0.88 20.07
N ILE A 3 -0.96 0.23 19.93
CA ILE A 3 -0.84 -1.23 19.67
C ILE A 3 -1.65 -2.04 20.69
N GLN A 4 -1.78 -1.54 21.92
CA GLN A 4 -2.52 -2.17 22.99
C GLN A 4 -4.04 -2.18 22.75
N LEU A 5 -4.59 -1.13 22.12
CA LEU A 5 -6.00 -1.06 21.71
C LEU A 5 -6.29 -1.94 20.49
N ILE A 6 -5.30 -2.12 19.59
CA ILE A 6 -5.42 -3.04 18.46
C ILE A 6 -5.56 -4.47 19.00
N LYS A 7 -4.74 -4.88 19.97
CA LYS A 7 -4.74 -6.24 20.54
C LYS A 7 -6.06 -6.67 21.21
N SER A 8 -6.95 -5.75 21.56
CA SER A 8 -8.25 -6.03 22.15
C SER A 8 -9.42 -5.83 21.18
N SER A 9 -9.16 -5.71 19.88
CA SER A 9 -10.17 -5.41 18.86
C SER A 9 -10.51 -6.64 18.01
N ASP A 10 -11.67 -6.60 17.34
CA ASP A 10 -12.07 -7.63 16.37
C ASP A 10 -11.10 -7.77 15.19
N VAL A 11 -10.36 -6.70 14.88
CA VAL A 11 -9.24 -6.72 13.92
C VAL A 11 -8.17 -7.71 14.39
N TRP A 12 -7.78 -7.65 15.65
CA TRP A 12 -6.75 -8.56 16.18
C TRP A 12 -7.24 -10.00 16.28
N ASN A 13 -8.50 -10.21 16.68
CA ASN A 13 -9.11 -11.54 16.66
C ASN A 13 -9.08 -12.14 15.24
N THR A 14 -9.35 -11.33 14.22
CA THR A 14 -9.26 -11.73 12.81
C THR A 14 -7.83 -12.11 12.42
N ILE A 15 -6.85 -11.28 12.77
CA ILE A 15 -5.42 -11.55 12.50
C ILE A 15 -4.97 -12.86 13.17
N GLN A 16 -5.40 -13.11 14.41
CA GLN A 16 -5.05 -14.34 15.14
C GLN A 16 -5.73 -15.58 14.54
N SER A 17 -7.01 -15.48 14.14
CA SER A 17 -7.70 -16.57 13.46
C SER A 17 -7.01 -16.91 12.14
N LEU A 18 -6.72 -15.89 11.33
CA LEU A 18 -6.02 -16.01 10.06
C LEU A 18 -4.66 -16.69 10.24
N LEU A 19 -3.84 -16.22 11.19
CA LEU A 19 -2.53 -16.82 11.51
C LEU A 19 -2.66 -18.32 11.85
N ASN A 20 -3.60 -18.68 12.73
CA ASN A 20 -3.78 -20.05 13.18
C ASN A 20 -4.14 -20.99 12.02
N GLU A 21 -5.08 -20.58 11.16
CA GLU A 21 -5.49 -21.38 10.00
C GLU A 21 -4.37 -21.49 8.96
N ILE A 22 -3.67 -20.39 8.67
CA ILE A 22 -2.51 -20.40 7.76
C ILE A 22 -1.45 -21.38 8.25
N LYS A 23 -1.14 -21.40 9.55
CA LYS A 23 -0.13 -22.32 10.12
C LYS A 23 -0.55 -23.78 9.99
N ILE A 24 -1.84 -24.09 10.15
CA ILE A 24 -2.37 -25.45 9.96
C ILE A 24 -2.19 -25.90 8.50
N ILE A 25 -2.45 -25.00 7.54
CA ILE A 25 -2.39 -25.28 6.10
C ILE A 25 -0.93 -25.40 5.62
N LEU A 26 -0.08 -24.44 6.00
CA LEU A 26 1.29 -24.33 5.49
C LEU A 26 2.29 -25.20 6.28
N LYS A 27 2.03 -25.48 7.56
CA LYS A 27 2.91 -26.31 8.42
C LYS A 27 4.36 -25.83 8.34
N ASP A 28 5.29 -26.72 8.00
CA ASP A 28 6.72 -26.44 7.90
C ASP A 28 7.09 -25.46 6.77
N HIS A 29 6.16 -25.15 5.85
CA HIS A 29 6.36 -24.10 4.84
C HIS A 29 6.11 -22.69 5.38
N PHE A 30 5.52 -22.52 6.56
CA PHE A 30 5.29 -21.21 7.16
C PHE A 30 6.58 -20.64 7.76
N VAL A 31 6.98 -19.45 7.33
CA VAL A 31 8.16 -18.74 7.88
C VAL A 31 7.75 -17.59 8.79
N GLY A 32 6.72 -16.83 8.42
CA GLY A 32 6.25 -15.72 9.24
C GLY A 32 5.00 -15.04 8.68
N MET A 33 4.34 -14.25 9.53
CA MET A 33 3.22 -13.39 9.18
C MET A 33 3.44 -11.99 9.75
N TYR A 34 3.23 -10.99 8.91
CA TYR A 34 3.53 -9.60 9.19
C TYR A 34 2.32 -8.73 8.87
N ILE A 35 2.03 -7.76 9.73
CA ILE A 35 1.05 -6.70 9.44
C ILE A 35 1.80 -5.45 8.98
N HIS A 36 1.31 -4.81 7.94
CA HIS A 36 1.89 -3.56 7.43
C HIS A 36 0.82 -2.50 7.18
N GLY A 37 1.11 -1.57 6.27
CA GLY A 37 0.18 -0.52 5.87
C GLY A 37 -0.30 0.35 7.03
N SER A 38 -1.59 0.69 7.02
CA SER A 38 -2.15 1.68 7.94
C SER A 38 -2.10 1.26 9.40
N LEU A 39 -2.26 -0.05 9.70
CA LEU A 39 -2.13 -0.61 11.05
C LEU A 39 -0.71 -0.43 11.60
N ALA A 40 0.30 -0.74 10.79
CA ALA A 40 1.70 -0.63 11.17
C ALA A 40 2.18 0.83 11.29
N ILE A 41 1.73 1.70 10.38
CA ILE A 41 2.08 3.13 10.35
C ILE A 41 1.34 3.92 11.44
N GLY A 42 0.25 3.38 12.00
CA GLY A 42 -0.52 4.00 13.08
C GLY A 42 -1.65 4.93 12.63
N ASP A 43 -2.07 4.82 11.36
CA ASP A 43 -3.10 5.64 10.70
C ASP A 43 -4.28 4.78 10.20
N PHE A 44 -4.57 3.68 10.91
CA PHE A 44 -5.69 2.79 10.61
C PHE A 44 -7.03 3.45 10.94
N ASP A 45 -7.92 3.46 9.96
CA ASP A 45 -9.31 3.87 10.07
C ASP A 45 -10.23 2.64 9.91
N PRO A 46 -10.95 2.22 10.96
CA PRO A 46 -11.86 1.09 10.91
C PRO A 46 -12.90 1.12 9.77
N MET A 47 -13.29 2.31 9.31
CA MET A 47 -14.30 2.47 8.26
C MET A 47 -13.71 2.22 6.87
N THR A 48 -12.53 2.77 6.60
CA THR A 48 -11.97 2.84 5.23
C THR A 48 -10.72 2.01 5.01
N SER A 49 -10.04 1.58 6.07
CA SER A 49 -8.77 0.86 5.96
C SER A 49 -8.97 -0.65 5.83
N ASP A 50 -8.06 -1.22 5.05
CA ASP A 50 -7.83 -2.65 4.94
C ASP A 50 -6.88 -3.14 6.04
N ILE A 51 -6.82 -4.46 6.19
CA ILE A 51 -5.86 -5.17 7.03
C ILE A 51 -4.79 -5.74 6.10
N ASP A 52 -3.76 -4.94 5.91
CA ASP A 52 -2.60 -5.27 5.08
C ASP A 52 -1.71 -6.32 5.77
N PHE A 53 -1.47 -7.45 5.12
CA PHE A 53 -0.60 -8.50 5.65
C PHE A 53 0.31 -9.17 4.60
N LEU A 54 1.45 -9.65 5.07
CA LEU A 54 2.37 -10.50 4.32
C LEU A 54 2.52 -11.84 5.03
N VAL A 55 2.34 -12.94 4.30
CA VAL A 55 2.75 -14.28 4.72
C VAL A 55 4.01 -14.66 3.97
N VAL A 56 5.05 -14.99 4.72
CA VAL A 56 6.31 -15.46 4.17
C VAL A 56 6.34 -16.98 4.24
N THR A 57 6.66 -17.61 3.12
CA THR A 57 6.79 -19.06 2.99
C THR A 57 8.22 -19.48 2.72
N MET A 58 8.55 -20.75 2.99
CA MET A 58 9.87 -21.31 2.69
C MET A 58 10.14 -21.26 1.19
N ASP A 59 9.18 -21.75 0.41
CA ASP A 59 9.21 -21.88 -1.05
C ASP A 59 7.83 -21.52 -1.64
N LEU A 60 7.66 -21.66 -2.96
CA LEU A 60 6.37 -21.52 -3.63
C LEU A 60 5.32 -22.44 -3.00
N ILE A 61 4.09 -21.93 -2.85
CA ILE A 61 2.99 -22.74 -2.35
C ILE A 61 2.52 -23.74 -3.41
N SER A 62 2.19 -24.95 -3.00
CA SER A 62 1.65 -25.98 -3.91
C SER A 62 0.19 -25.70 -4.29
N GLU A 63 -0.31 -26.36 -5.33
CA GLU A 63 -1.72 -26.28 -5.73
C GLU A 63 -2.67 -26.69 -4.58
N ASP A 64 -2.33 -27.77 -3.85
CA ASP A 64 -3.10 -28.22 -2.69
C ASP A 64 -3.14 -27.16 -1.56
N GLN A 65 -2.00 -26.50 -1.30
CA GLN A 65 -1.93 -25.42 -0.31
C GLN A 65 -2.71 -24.19 -0.77
N PHE A 66 -2.60 -23.82 -2.06
CA PHE A 66 -3.37 -22.74 -2.64
C PHE A 66 -4.87 -22.99 -2.50
N ASP A 67 -5.34 -24.19 -2.84
CA ASP A 67 -6.76 -24.55 -2.72
C ASP A 67 -7.24 -24.59 -1.26
N ALA A 68 -6.38 -25.02 -0.32
CA ALA A 68 -6.68 -24.96 1.10
C ALA A 68 -6.79 -23.52 1.61
N LEU A 69 -5.85 -22.64 1.24
CA LEU A 69 -5.88 -21.21 1.57
C LEU A 69 -7.12 -20.52 0.98
N ARG A 70 -7.48 -20.85 -0.27
CA ARG A 70 -8.67 -20.33 -0.95
C ARG A 70 -9.95 -20.68 -0.19
N LYS A 71 -10.08 -21.94 0.25
CA LYS A 71 -11.23 -22.39 1.06
C LYS A 71 -11.26 -21.73 2.42
N MET A 72 -10.10 -21.55 3.06
CA MET A 72 -9.97 -20.85 4.33
C MET A 72 -10.43 -19.40 4.23
N HIS A 73 -9.93 -18.63 3.24
CA HIS A 73 -10.37 -17.25 3.03
C HIS A 73 -11.87 -17.13 2.76
N ALA A 74 -12.42 -18.05 1.95
CA ALA A 74 -13.87 -18.11 1.73
C ALA A 74 -14.64 -18.35 3.04
N HIS A 75 -14.17 -19.27 3.87
CA HIS A 75 -14.80 -19.58 5.16
C HIS A 75 -14.75 -18.41 6.15
N LEU A 76 -13.62 -17.68 6.22
CA LEU A 76 -13.51 -16.48 7.05
C LEU A 76 -14.55 -15.41 6.68
N ILE A 77 -14.88 -15.28 5.39
CA ILE A 77 -15.87 -14.34 4.89
C ILE A 77 -17.31 -14.79 5.20
N GLU A 78 -17.58 -16.09 5.16
CA GLU A 78 -18.90 -16.67 5.43
C GLU A 78 -19.31 -16.56 6.91
N ASN A 79 -18.35 -16.55 7.84
CA ASN A 79 -18.60 -16.47 9.29
C ASN A 79 -18.90 -15.03 9.79
N GLU A 80 -19.49 -14.18 8.95
CA GLU A 80 -19.86 -12.78 9.25
C GLU A 80 -18.73 -11.89 9.78
N ASN A 81 -17.46 -12.29 9.59
CA ASN A 81 -16.34 -11.47 9.98
C ASN A 81 -16.18 -10.30 9.00
N ILE A 82 -16.63 -9.11 9.40
CA ILE A 82 -16.56 -7.89 8.59
C ILE A 82 -15.12 -7.57 8.15
N TRP A 83 -14.12 -7.99 8.93
CA TRP A 83 -12.71 -7.76 8.66
C TRP A 83 -12.12 -8.73 7.64
N ALA A 84 -12.71 -9.91 7.47
CA ALA A 84 -12.23 -10.89 6.51
C ALA A 84 -12.32 -10.37 5.07
N ARG A 85 -13.34 -9.56 4.75
CA ARG A 85 -13.47 -8.89 3.44
C ARG A 85 -12.46 -7.75 3.23
N LYS A 86 -11.91 -7.23 4.32
CA LYS A 86 -10.90 -6.16 4.35
C LYS A 86 -9.48 -6.70 4.41
N LEU A 87 -9.30 -8.01 4.30
CA LEU A 87 -7.97 -8.60 4.20
C LEU A 87 -7.38 -8.28 2.84
N GLU A 88 -6.21 -7.65 2.85
CA GLU A 88 -5.38 -7.45 1.67
C GLU A 88 -4.00 -8.03 1.97
N GLY A 89 -3.53 -8.99 1.17
CA GLY A 89 -2.25 -9.59 1.49
C GLY A 89 -1.73 -10.66 0.56
N SER A 90 -0.43 -10.88 0.65
CA SER A 90 0.35 -11.71 -0.26
C SER A 90 0.97 -12.92 0.45
N TYR A 91 1.12 -14.03 -0.27
CA TYR A 91 1.87 -15.21 0.17
C TYR A 91 3.13 -15.33 -0.69
N ILE A 92 4.29 -15.07 -0.10
CA ILE A 92 5.54 -14.85 -0.86
C ILE A 92 6.67 -15.74 -0.31
N PRO A 93 7.40 -16.49 -1.16
CA PRO A 93 8.61 -17.19 -0.77
C PRO A 93 9.66 -16.21 -0.21
N GLN A 94 10.32 -16.56 0.89
CA GLN A 94 11.33 -15.70 1.53
C GLN A 94 12.44 -15.24 0.58
N GLN A 95 12.82 -16.09 -0.40
CA GLN A 95 13.85 -15.75 -1.37
C GLN A 95 13.47 -14.56 -2.26
N TYR A 96 12.18 -14.32 -2.51
CA TYR A 96 11.72 -13.21 -3.33
C TYR A 96 11.89 -11.87 -2.61
N LEU A 97 11.85 -11.84 -1.27
CA LEU A 97 12.06 -10.62 -0.48
C LEU A 97 13.51 -10.07 -0.55
N LEU A 98 14.42 -10.83 -1.16
CA LEU A 98 15.77 -10.37 -1.46
C LEU A 98 15.84 -9.59 -2.78
N TYR A 99 14.80 -9.65 -3.62
CA TYR A 99 14.78 -9.04 -4.94
C TYR A 99 14.33 -7.58 -4.88
N LYS A 100 15.06 -6.73 -5.62
CA LYS A 100 14.71 -5.31 -5.78
C LYS A 100 13.57 -5.10 -6.77
N GLU A 101 13.53 -5.90 -7.81
CA GLU A 101 12.48 -5.88 -8.82
C GLU A 101 11.48 -7.02 -8.56
N PRO A 102 10.20 -6.85 -8.94
CA PRO A 102 9.18 -7.86 -8.69
C PRO A 102 9.50 -9.17 -9.42
N PRO A 103 9.25 -10.34 -8.79
CA PRO A 103 9.28 -11.62 -9.48
C PRO A 103 8.30 -11.65 -10.66
N VAL A 104 8.62 -12.46 -11.68
CA VAL A 104 7.75 -12.67 -12.85
C VAL A 104 6.59 -13.61 -12.53
N ASP A 105 6.87 -14.66 -11.75
CA ASP A 105 5.85 -15.64 -11.38
C ASP A 105 4.78 -14.99 -10.47
N PRO A 106 3.49 -15.28 -10.69
CA PRO A 106 2.42 -14.68 -9.89
C PRO A 106 2.46 -15.21 -8.45
N ARG A 107 1.81 -14.47 -7.55
CA ARG A 107 1.68 -14.84 -6.14
C ARG A 107 0.22 -15.08 -5.77
N PRO A 108 -0.04 -15.97 -4.80
CA PRO A 108 -1.33 -15.99 -4.12
C PRO A 108 -1.56 -14.67 -3.38
N TYR A 109 -2.68 -14.03 -3.68
CA TYR A 109 -3.02 -12.71 -3.17
C TYR A 109 -4.53 -12.65 -2.86
N ILE A 110 -4.87 -12.09 -1.69
CA ILE A 110 -6.24 -11.78 -1.29
C ILE A 110 -6.44 -10.27 -1.40
N ASN A 111 -7.53 -9.85 -2.02
CA ASN A 111 -8.02 -8.49 -1.93
C ASN A 111 -9.55 -8.46 -2.13
N GLU A 112 -10.25 -7.66 -1.35
CA GLU A 112 -11.72 -7.54 -1.37
C GLU A 112 -12.45 -8.91 -1.35
N GLY A 113 -11.90 -9.87 -0.61
CA GLY A 113 -12.44 -11.23 -0.50
C GLY A 113 -12.19 -12.16 -1.69
N LYS A 114 -11.38 -11.75 -2.68
CA LYS A 114 -10.98 -12.59 -3.82
C LYS A 114 -9.56 -13.11 -3.63
N PHE A 115 -9.42 -14.43 -3.47
CA PHE A 115 -8.11 -15.08 -3.38
C PHE A 115 -7.72 -15.69 -4.75
N LEU A 116 -6.74 -15.10 -5.41
CA LEU A 116 -6.32 -15.43 -6.78
C LEU A 116 -4.79 -15.50 -6.89
N LEU A 117 -4.30 -16.04 -8.00
CA LEU A 117 -2.92 -15.85 -8.41
C LEU A 117 -2.83 -14.54 -9.19
N GLU A 118 -2.09 -13.57 -8.67
CA GLU A 118 -1.95 -12.23 -9.24
C GLU A 118 -0.46 -11.90 -9.47
N PRO A 119 -0.10 -11.19 -10.55
CA PRO A 119 1.24 -10.68 -10.73
C PRO A 119 1.59 -9.69 -9.61
N PHE A 120 2.88 -9.55 -9.33
CA PHE A 120 3.39 -8.48 -8.46
C PHE A 120 3.08 -7.12 -9.09
N GLY A 121 2.45 -6.23 -8.32
CA GLY A 121 2.06 -4.92 -8.80
C GLY A 121 3.18 -3.88 -8.67
N TYR A 122 2.87 -2.66 -9.12
CA TYR A 122 3.80 -1.53 -9.12
C TYR A 122 4.24 -1.11 -7.71
N GLU A 123 3.51 -1.55 -6.68
CA GLU A 123 3.74 -1.29 -5.26
C GLU A 123 4.93 -2.05 -4.65
N TRP A 124 5.45 -3.09 -5.30
CA TRP A 124 6.44 -4.04 -4.76
C TRP A 124 7.55 -3.39 -3.91
N VAL A 125 8.23 -2.39 -4.45
CA VAL A 125 9.35 -1.71 -3.79
C VAL A 125 8.89 -0.94 -2.55
N LEU A 126 7.78 -0.20 -2.65
CA LEU A 126 7.25 0.62 -1.56
C LEU A 126 6.63 -0.25 -0.47
N GLU A 127 5.96 -1.35 -0.84
CA GLU A 127 5.38 -2.32 0.08
C GLU A 127 6.49 -3.02 0.88
N GLN A 128 7.51 -3.56 0.22
CA GLN A 128 8.64 -4.18 0.90
C GLN A 128 9.35 -3.22 1.86
N HIS A 129 9.62 -1.97 1.43
CA HIS A 129 10.20 -0.97 2.31
C HIS A 129 9.30 -0.66 3.51
N THR A 130 7.99 -0.56 3.29
CA THR A 130 7.02 -0.34 4.37
C THR A 130 7.03 -1.48 5.38
N ILE A 131 7.01 -2.73 4.93
CA ILE A 131 7.08 -3.92 5.78
C ILE A 131 8.41 -3.95 6.54
N ARG A 132 9.52 -3.62 5.86
CA ARG A 132 10.85 -3.62 6.46
C ARG A 132 10.97 -2.61 7.61
N GLU A 133 10.51 -1.39 7.41
CA GLU A 133 10.73 -0.30 8.37
C GLU A 133 9.65 -0.20 9.44
N TYR A 134 8.40 -0.55 9.10
CA TYR A 134 7.25 -0.34 9.97
C TYR A 134 6.48 -1.62 10.29
N GLY A 135 6.71 -2.71 9.54
CA GLY A 135 5.95 -3.95 9.67
C GLY A 135 6.00 -4.55 11.07
N ILE A 136 4.85 -5.02 11.53
CA ILE A 136 4.67 -5.67 12.82
C ILE A 136 4.74 -7.18 12.58
N ALA A 137 5.80 -7.83 13.05
CA ALA A 137 5.87 -9.28 13.09
C ALA A 137 4.82 -9.83 14.06
N ILE A 138 3.86 -10.58 13.54
CA ILE A 138 2.93 -11.36 14.37
C ILE A 138 3.61 -12.66 14.80
N GLU A 139 4.27 -13.31 13.84
CA GLU A 139 5.16 -14.46 14.07
C GLU A 139 6.23 -14.50 12.97
N GLY A 140 7.42 -15.01 13.27
CA GLY A 140 8.54 -15.11 12.34
C GLY A 140 9.72 -14.18 12.69
N PRO A 141 10.81 -14.20 11.88
CA PRO A 141 11.97 -13.34 12.08
C PRO A 141 11.63 -11.86 11.87
N ALA A 142 12.46 -10.95 12.38
CA ALA A 142 12.27 -9.52 12.14
C ALA A 142 12.30 -9.19 10.63
N PRO A 143 11.43 -8.29 10.11
CA PRO A 143 11.37 -7.96 8.67
C PRO A 143 12.73 -7.57 8.07
N GLN A 144 13.57 -6.91 8.85
CA GLN A 144 14.90 -6.45 8.44
C GLN A 144 15.89 -7.58 8.16
N ILE A 145 15.61 -8.80 8.63
CA ILE A 145 16.39 -10.01 8.35
C ILE A 145 16.00 -10.59 6.98
N LEU A 146 14.73 -10.43 6.58
CA LEU A 146 14.19 -11.01 5.34
C LEU A 146 14.28 -10.07 4.14
N ILE A 147 14.13 -8.76 4.37
CA ILE A 147 13.96 -7.76 3.31
C ILE A 147 15.22 -6.88 3.20
N ASN A 148 15.78 -6.84 2.00
CA ASN A 148 16.91 -5.97 1.69
C ASN A 148 16.50 -4.48 1.79
N PRO A 149 17.39 -3.59 2.28
CA PRO A 149 17.09 -2.17 2.34
C PRO A 149 17.02 -1.55 0.94
N PHE A 150 16.17 -0.54 0.80
CA PHE A 150 16.05 0.30 -0.39
C PHE A 150 16.63 1.69 -0.11
N THR A 151 17.30 2.25 -1.10
CA THR A 151 17.78 3.63 -1.08
C THR A 151 16.64 4.61 -1.35
N THR A 152 16.78 5.85 -0.90
CA THR A 152 15.82 6.92 -1.19
C THR A 152 15.55 7.08 -2.69
N ALA A 153 16.58 6.98 -3.54
CA ALA A 153 16.44 7.10 -4.99
C ALA A 153 15.60 5.95 -5.58
N GLU A 154 15.74 4.72 -5.06
CA GLU A 154 14.92 3.58 -5.48
C GLU A 154 13.45 3.77 -5.08
N LEU A 155 13.19 4.29 -3.88
CA LEU A 155 11.83 4.59 -3.41
C LEU A 155 11.17 5.69 -4.24
N GLN A 156 11.90 6.79 -4.52
CA GLN A 156 11.42 7.87 -5.37
C GLN A 156 11.13 7.34 -6.79
N SER A 157 12.03 6.54 -7.36
CA SER A 157 11.84 5.95 -8.69
C SER A 157 10.62 5.02 -8.73
N ALA A 158 10.43 4.18 -7.70
CA ALA A 158 9.24 3.34 -7.59
C ALA A 158 7.95 4.15 -7.49
N SER A 159 7.94 5.23 -6.70
CA SER A 159 6.78 6.13 -6.58
C SER A 159 6.44 6.81 -7.90
N ILE A 160 7.44 7.20 -8.70
CA ILE A 160 7.24 7.79 -10.02
C ILE A 160 6.71 6.76 -11.01
N ARG A 161 7.22 5.53 -10.99
CA ARG A 161 6.70 4.43 -11.82
C ARG A 161 5.22 4.17 -11.55
N ILE A 162 4.81 4.12 -10.27
CA ILE A 162 3.39 4.01 -9.91
C ILE A 162 2.57 5.17 -10.48
N LEU A 163 3.08 6.40 -10.40
CA LEU A 163 2.40 7.57 -10.97
C LEU A 163 2.20 7.42 -12.49
N THR A 164 3.23 6.99 -13.21
CA THR A 164 3.20 6.87 -14.68
C THR A 164 2.41 5.65 -15.16
N ASP A 165 2.56 4.50 -14.50
CA ASP A 165 2.02 3.23 -15.01
C ASP A 165 0.59 2.98 -14.52
N TRP A 166 0.21 3.53 -13.37
CA TRP A 166 -1.11 3.32 -12.77
C TRP A 166 -1.99 4.58 -12.82
N TRP A 167 -1.47 5.72 -12.38
CA TRP A 167 -2.30 6.93 -12.19
C TRP A 167 -2.47 7.75 -13.47
N LEU A 168 -1.44 7.88 -14.29
CA LEU A 168 -1.52 8.61 -15.57
C LEU A 168 -2.62 8.02 -16.49
N PRO A 169 -2.76 6.69 -16.68
CA PRO A 169 -3.86 6.10 -17.44
C PRO A 169 -5.27 6.53 -17.01
N MET A 170 -5.47 6.85 -15.72
CA MET A 170 -6.77 7.29 -15.20
C MET A 170 -7.22 8.65 -15.71
N LEU A 171 -6.32 9.42 -16.33
CA LEU A 171 -6.68 10.68 -17.00
C LEU A 171 -7.55 10.47 -18.25
N TRP A 172 -7.61 9.23 -18.76
CA TRP A 172 -8.40 8.86 -19.93
C TRP A 172 -9.49 7.83 -19.61
N ASP A 173 -9.26 6.94 -18.63
CA ASP A 173 -10.29 6.04 -18.08
C ASP A 173 -10.66 6.44 -16.64
N THR A 174 -11.71 7.23 -16.53
CA THR A 174 -12.15 7.83 -15.26
C THR A 174 -13.18 6.98 -14.52
N ASN A 175 -13.50 5.77 -15.00
CA ASN A 175 -14.58 4.95 -14.43
C ASN A 175 -14.40 4.68 -12.93
N ARG A 176 -13.16 4.51 -12.47
CA ARG A 176 -12.85 4.31 -11.04
C ARG A 176 -13.14 5.56 -10.20
N LEU A 177 -13.04 6.75 -10.78
CA LEU A 177 -13.36 8.01 -10.11
C LEU A 177 -14.87 8.22 -9.95
N ASN A 178 -15.74 7.33 -10.46
CA ASN A 178 -17.16 7.39 -10.12
C ASN A 178 -17.40 7.09 -8.63
N ASP A 179 -16.58 6.23 -8.03
CA ASP A 179 -16.66 5.91 -6.60
C ASP A 179 -16.09 7.04 -5.72
N CYS A 180 -16.77 7.38 -4.63
CA CYS A 180 -16.35 8.49 -3.76
C CYS A 180 -15.14 8.11 -2.90
N ASN A 181 -15.07 6.87 -2.40
CA ASN A 181 -13.90 6.41 -1.65
C ASN A 181 -12.65 6.46 -2.53
N TYR A 182 -12.77 6.05 -3.80
CA TYR A 182 -11.67 6.05 -4.75
C TYR A 182 -11.18 7.45 -5.09
N LYS A 183 -12.07 8.45 -5.21
CA LYS A 183 -11.66 9.86 -5.37
C LYS A 183 -10.82 10.34 -4.17
N VAL A 184 -11.28 10.09 -2.94
CA VAL A 184 -10.57 10.47 -1.72
C VAL A 184 -9.23 9.75 -1.62
N TYR A 185 -9.23 8.43 -1.86
CA TYR A 185 -8.02 7.61 -1.93
C TYR A 185 -7.02 8.16 -2.96
N THR A 186 -7.49 8.59 -4.12
CA THR A 186 -6.65 9.19 -5.18
C THR A 186 -5.99 10.47 -4.68
N ILE A 187 -6.75 11.40 -4.08
CA ILE A 187 -6.20 12.67 -3.54
C ILE A 187 -5.12 12.37 -2.49
N LEU A 188 -5.43 11.52 -1.51
CA LEU A 188 -4.50 11.17 -0.44
C LEU A 188 -3.27 10.44 -0.98
N THR A 189 -3.40 9.65 -2.05
CA THR A 189 -2.27 8.98 -2.71
C THR A 189 -1.40 9.99 -3.45
N MET A 190 -1.97 10.96 -4.17
CA MET A 190 -1.21 12.03 -4.82
C MET A 190 -0.42 12.85 -3.78
N CYS A 191 -1.00 13.12 -2.61
CA CYS A 191 -0.27 13.74 -1.49
C CYS A 191 0.95 12.91 -1.07
N ARG A 192 0.80 11.58 -0.93
CA ARG A 192 1.92 10.67 -0.57
C ARG A 192 2.99 10.61 -1.65
N VAL A 193 2.60 10.61 -2.93
CA VAL A 193 3.54 10.64 -4.06
C VAL A 193 4.38 11.92 -4.02
N LEU A 194 3.74 13.08 -3.85
CA LEU A 194 4.45 14.36 -3.71
C LEU A 194 5.37 14.38 -2.48
N TYR A 195 4.90 13.87 -1.34
CA TYR A 195 5.72 13.79 -0.13
C TYR A 195 6.95 12.89 -0.32
N MET A 196 6.76 11.70 -0.92
CA MET A 196 7.85 10.78 -1.25
C MET A 196 8.85 11.44 -2.21
N PHE A 197 8.36 12.13 -3.24
CA PHE A 197 9.22 12.81 -4.19
C PHE A 197 10.09 13.89 -3.51
N VAL A 198 9.48 14.77 -2.70
CA VAL A 198 10.19 15.90 -2.06
C VAL A 198 11.09 15.45 -0.91
N HIS A 199 10.60 14.55 -0.04
CA HIS A 199 11.26 14.22 1.23
C HIS A 199 11.98 12.87 1.23
N GLY A 200 11.72 12.02 0.22
CA GLY A 200 12.34 10.70 0.12
C GLY A 200 11.91 9.74 1.24
N LYS A 201 10.71 9.92 1.80
CA LYS A 201 10.21 9.18 2.98
C LYS A 201 8.79 8.69 2.77
N ILE A 202 8.52 7.47 3.23
CA ILE A 202 7.16 6.96 3.37
C ILE A 202 6.53 7.57 4.62
N VAL A 203 5.32 8.09 4.47
CA VAL A 203 4.45 8.55 5.56
C VAL A 203 3.02 8.07 5.34
N SER A 204 2.18 8.24 6.35
CA SER A 204 0.75 7.94 6.28
C SER A 204 0.03 8.86 5.28
N LYS A 205 -1.16 8.43 4.81
CA LYS A 205 -2.03 9.24 3.95
C LYS A 205 -2.36 10.57 4.62
N LYS A 206 -2.72 10.53 5.90
CA LYS A 206 -3.03 11.71 6.70
C LYS A 206 -1.85 12.70 6.76
N LYS A 207 -0.67 12.22 7.16
CA LYS A 207 0.51 13.08 7.30
C LYS A 207 0.93 13.75 5.99
N ALA A 208 0.82 13.03 4.87
CA ALA A 208 1.12 13.60 3.56
C ALA A 208 0.11 14.68 3.16
N ALA A 209 -1.18 14.46 3.44
CA ALA A 209 -2.22 15.44 3.13
C ALA A 209 -2.14 16.68 4.03
N GLU A 210 -1.84 16.52 5.32
CA GLU A 210 -1.58 17.64 6.24
C GLU A 210 -0.42 18.51 5.73
N TRP A 211 0.66 17.88 5.25
CA TRP A 211 1.77 18.60 4.62
C TRP A 211 1.32 19.38 3.38
N ILE A 212 0.46 18.82 2.51
CA ILE A 212 -0.10 19.54 1.36
C ILE A 212 -0.92 20.75 1.79
N CYS A 213 -1.73 20.63 2.84
CA CYS A 213 -2.49 21.75 3.41
C CYS A 213 -1.57 22.88 3.90
N GLU A 214 -0.41 22.56 4.46
CA GLU A 214 0.56 23.54 4.94
C GLU A 214 1.26 24.30 3.80
N ILE A 215 1.62 23.61 2.72
CA ILE A 215 2.41 24.21 1.63
C ILE A 215 1.58 24.82 0.49
N TYR A 216 0.31 24.42 0.35
CA TYR A 216 -0.62 24.98 -0.61
C TYR A 216 -1.84 25.54 0.12
N ASN A 217 -1.92 26.86 0.29
CA ASN A 217 -3.04 27.53 0.96
C ASN A 217 -4.32 27.67 0.12
N GLU A 218 -4.26 27.34 -1.17
CA GLU A 218 -5.36 27.50 -2.12
C GLU A 218 -5.87 26.13 -2.60
N LYS A 219 -6.05 25.94 -3.91
CA LYS A 219 -6.75 24.82 -4.54
C LYS A 219 -6.37 23.44 -3.97
N TRP A 220 -5.09 23.13 -3.86
CA TRP A 220 -4.63 21.80 -3.45
C TRP A 220 -4.71 21.54 -1.95
N GLY A 221 -4.46 22.54 -1.10
CA GLY A 221 -4.68 22.39 0.34
C GLY A 221 -6.14 22.22 0.67
N VAL A 222 -7.03 23.00 0.04
CA VAL A 222 -8.48 22.84 0.21
C VAL A 222 -8.95 21.46 -0.24
N LEU A 223 -8.43 20.94 -1.36
CA LEU A 223 -8.77 19.59 -1.83
C LEU A 223 -8.27 18.50 -0.88
N ALA A 224 -7.06 18.63 -0.36
CA ALA A 224 -6.49 17.70 0.62
C ALA A 224 -7.26 17.74 1.96
N GLU A 225 -7.64 18.93 2.44
CA GLU A 225 -8.44 19.10 3.65
C GLU A 225 -9.84 18.47 3.51
N LYS A 226 -10.48 18.65 2.36
CA LYS A 226 -11.75 17.96 2.04
C LYS A 226 -11.58 16.45 2.08
N ALA A 227 -10.51 15.91 1.51
CA ALA A 227 -10.24 14.47 1.53
C ALA A 227 -9.97 13.95 2.95
N LEU A 228 -9.29 14.72 3.79
CA LEU A 228 -9.01 14.39 5.20
C LEU A 228 -10.25 14.38 6.09
N THR A 229 -11.21 15.26 5.81
CA THR A 229 -12.43 15.46 6.62
C THR A 229 -13.64 14.73 6.05
N TRP A 230 -13.47 14.00 4.94
CA TRP A 230 -14.55 13.29 4.28
C TRP A 230 -15.05 12.10 5.12
N ASN A 231 -16.36 11.90 5.10
CA ASN A 231 -17.03 10.77 5.74
C ASN A 231 -17.49 9.77 4.66
N PRO A 232 -17.22 8.47 4.82
CA PRO A 232 -17.66 7.41 3.88
C PRO A 232 -19.14 7.40 3.53
N ASP A 233 -20.01 7.89 4.41
CA ASP A 233 -21.46 7.97 4.19
C ASP A 233 -21.88 9.21 3.38
N SER A 234 -20.94 10.09 3.01
CA SER A 234 -21.17 11.34 2.29
C SER A 234 -20.73 11.26 0.83
N THR A 235 -21.35 12.05 -0.05
CA THR A 235 -20.88 12.20 -1.43
C THR A 235 -19.56 12.99 -1.48
N PHE A 236 -18.78 12.80 -2.54
CA PHE A 236 -17.56 13.58 -2.82
C PHE A 236 -17.61 14.12 -4.26
N GLU A 237 -18.04 15.37 -4.40
CA GLU A 237 -18.35 16.01 -5.69
C GLU A 237 -17.15 16.78 -6.27
N ASN A 238 -16.06 16.12 -6.67
CA ASN A 238 -14.86 16.82 -7.15
C ASN A 238 -14.07 16.02 -8.20
N ALA A 239 -14.72 15.27 -9.10
CA ALA A 239 -14.03 14.40 -10.06
C ALA A 239 -13.02 15.15 -10.95
N ASP A 240 -13.41 16.33 -11.46
CA ASP A 240 -12.52 17.16 -12.29
C ASP A 240 -11.30 17.67 -11.50
N GLU A 241 -11.50 18.14 -10.26
CA GLU A 241 -10.39 18.58 -9.41
C GLU A 241 -9.45 17.43 -9.04
N VAL A 242 -9.97 16.21 -8.86
CA VAL A 242 -9.14 15.00 -8.65
C VAL A 242 -8.25 14.75 -9.87
N LEU A 243 -8.81 14.82 -11.08
CA LEU A 243 -8.05 14.66 -12.32
C LEU A 243 -7.00 15.75 -12.50
N GLU A 244 -7.35 17.00 -12.19
CA GLU A 244 -6.41 18.10 -12.23
C GLU A 244 -5.30 17.93 -11.19
N PHE A 245 -5.59 17.34 -10.03
CA PHE A 245 -4.57 17.07 -9.02
C PHE A 245 -3.60 15.97 -9.46
N ILE A 246 -4.08 14.91 -10.13
CA ILE A 246 -3.20 13.92 -10.80
C ILE A 246 -2.29 14.63 -11.82
N ARG A 247 -2.85 15.47 -12.71
CA ARG A 247 -2.09 16.23 -13.71
C ARG A 247 -1.04 17.14 -13.07
N PHE A 248 -1.41 17.79 -11.98
CA PHE A 248 -0.53 18.63 -11.20
C PHE A 248 0.63 17.83 -10.62
N THR A 249 0.36 16.69 -9.98
CA THR A 249 1.40 15.82 -9.40
C THR A 249 2.40 15.35 -10.46
N ILE A 250 1.92 14.93 -11.63
CA ILE A 250 2.78 14.53 -12.77
C ILE A 250 3.65 15.71 -13.22
N SER A 251 3.01 16.85 -13.51
CA SER A 251 3.69 18.04 -14.03
C SER A 251 4.74 18.58 -13.04
N TYR A 252 4.45 18.53 -11.74
CA TYR A 252 5.37 18.99 -10.69
C TYR A 252 6.65 18.15 -10.67
N ILE A 253 6.51 16.82 -10.73
CA ILE A 253 7.63 15.89 -10.73
C ILE A 253 8.46 16.03 -12.00
N ASP A 254 7.82 16.05 -13.18
CA ASP A 254 8.51 16.19 -14.46
C ASP A 254 9.31 17.49 -14.55
N ASN A 255 8.73 18.61 -14.14
CA ASN A 255 9.43 19.91 -14.14
C ASN A 255 10.62 19.91 -13.18
N SER A 256 10.45 19.37 -11.99
CA SER A 256 11.52 19.31 -10.97
C SER A 256 12.69 18.44 -11.43
N GLN A 257 12.43 17.32 -12.12
CA GLN A 257 13.48 16.49 -12.69
C GLN A 257 14.23 17.20 -13.83
N ASN A 258 13.51 17.91 -14.69
CA ASN A 258 14.11 18.68 -15.80
C ASN A 258 15.00 19.82 -15.30
N GLU A 259 14.59 20.54 -14.26
CA GLU A 259 15.40 21.58 -13.63
C GLU A 259 16.69 21.02 -13.03
N ALA A 260 16.61 19.92 -12.29
CA ALA A 260 17.78 19.25 -11.71
C ALA A 260 18.79 18.80 -12.79
N LEU A 261 18.31 18.24 -13.90
CA LEU A 261 19.13 17.83 -15.05
C LEU A 261 19.83 19.02 -15.74
N GLN A 262 19.18 20.18 -15.78
CA GLN A 262 19.78 21.40 -16.34
C GLN A 262 20.87 21.96 -15.42
N SER A 263 20.62 22.03 -14.10
CA SER A 263 21.62 22.45 -13.11
C SER A 263 22.86 21.55 -13.10
N SER A 264 22.69 20.23 -13.14
CA SER A 264 23.83 19.29 -13.15
C SER A 264 24.70 19.41 -14.41
N LYS A 265 24.10 19.75 -15.56
CA LYS A 265 24.84 19.97 -16.81
C LYS A 265 25.68 21.25 -16.74
N ILE A 266 25.14 22.32 -16.14
CA ILE A 266 25.86 23.58 -15.95
C ILE A 266 27.06 23.38 -15.01
N ASP A 267 26.88 22.65 -13.91
CA ASP A 267 27.97 22.37 -12.96
C ASP A 267 29.06 21.47 -13.54
N SER A 268 28.72 20.60 -14.50
CA SER A 268 29.71 19.74 -15.19
C SER A 268 30.54 20.44 -16.27
N LEU A 269 30.17 21.68 -16.64
CA LEU A 269 30.84 22.49 -17.66
C LEU A 269 31.75 23.59 -17.07
N ASN A 270 31.72 23.77 -15.74
CA ASN A 270 32.57 24.70 -14.98
C ASN A 270 33.65 23.95 -14.20
#